data_AF-A0A0F9IMQ3-F1
#
_entry.id   AF-A0A0F9IMQ3-F1
#
_cell.length_a   1.000
_cell.length_b   1.000
_cell.length_c   1.000
_cell.angle_alpha   90.00
_cell.angle_beta   90.00
_cell.angle_gamma   90.00
#
_symmetry.space_group_name_H-M   'P 1'
#
loop_
_entity.id
_entity.type
_entity.pdbx_description
1 polymer ?
#
loop_
_entity_poly.entity_id
_entity_poly.type
_entity_poly.pdbx_seq_one_letter_code
_entity_poly.pdbx_strand_id
1 'polypeptide(L)'
;TGQQWYRLGAEELEAGEQGSHVAFTEAVNAAHAEMVDVRLTRIDEAGAKGQWQADMTVLERRMPQDFGRFQRVEVESKSISISLSAQLPPEAVQSLLDIAQRAQDRGAKFLPPGAESP
;
A
#
# COMPACT_ATOMS: atom_id res chain seq x y z
N THR A 1 11.73 -11.44 20.62
CA THR A 1 12.73 -10.37 20.35
C THR A 1 12.25 -9.07 20.97
N GLY A 2 13.10 -8.05 21.11
CA GLY A 2 12.69 -6.75 21.68
C GLY A 2 11.52 -6.09 20.93
N GLN A 3 11.44 -6.25 19.61
CA GLN A 3 10.30 -5.76 18.81
C GLN A 3 8.98 -6.48 19.13
N GLN A 4 9.02 -7.79 19.40
CA GLN A 4 7.83 -8.53 19.81
C GLN A 4 7.34 -8.07 21.19
N TRP A 5 8.27 -7.80 22.12
CA TRP A 5 7.96 -7.26 23.44
C TRP A 5 7.32 -5.87 23.34
N TYR A 6 7.89 -4.98 22.54
CA TYR A 6 7.35 -3.65 22.32
C TYR A 6 5.92 -3.71 21.73
N ARG A 7 5.72 -4.56 20.71
CA ARG A 7 4.40 -4.73 20.08
C ARG A 7 3.36 -5.24 21.07
N LEU A 8 3.69 -6.29 21.82
CA LEU A 8 2.78 -6.86 22.81
C LEU A 8 2.45 -5.85 23.91
N GLY A 9 3.46 -5.13 24.41
CA GLY A 9 3.25 -4.08 25.41
C GLY A 9 2.45 -2.88 24.88
N ALA A 10 2.51 -2.58 23.59
CA ALA A 10 1.67 -1.54 22.97
C ALA A 10 0.20 -1.97 22.89
N GLU A 11 -0.07 -3.23 22.50
CA GLU A 11 -1.42 -3.81 22.49
C GLU A 11 -2.01 -3.86 23.92
N GLU A 12 -1.21 -4.32 24.90
CA GLU A 12 -1.60 -4.35 26.33
C GLU A 12 -1.88 -2.93 26.87
N LEU A 13 -1.05 -1.93 26.52
CA LEU A 13 -1.22 -0.54 26.94
C LEU A 13 -2.50 0.09 26.36
N GLU A 14 -2.83 -0.18 25.09
CA GLU A 14 -4.09 0.27 24.47
C GLU A 14 -5.32 -0.37 25.14
N ALA A 15 -5.19 -1.61 25.59
CA ALA A 15 -6.23 -2.32 26.36
C ALA A 15 -6.35 -1.84 27.82
N GLY A 16 -5.45 -0.96 28.29
CA GLY A 16 -5.41 -0.47 29.66
C GLY A 16 -4.85 -1.49 30.66
N GLU A 17 -4.14 -2.51 30.17
CA GLU A 17 -3.49 -3.52 31.00
C GLU A 17 -2.20 -2.97 31.62
N GLN A 18 -1.70 -3.68 32.64
CA GLN A 18 -0.46 -3.34 33.32
C GLN A 18 0.44 -4.57 33.38
N GLY A 19 1.72 -4.40 33.10
CA GLY A 19 2.66 -5.51 33.08
C GLY A 19 4.06 -5.12 32.63
N SER A 20 4.95 -6.11 32.60
CA SER A 20 6.34 -5.90 32.22
C SER A 20 6.52 -5.48 30.77
N HIS A 21 5.64 -5.91 29.85
CA HIS A 21 5.70 -5.46 28.46
C HIS A 21 5.25 -4.01 28.34
N VAL A 22 4.20 -3.61 29.05
CA VAL A 22 3.75 -2.21 29.12
C VAL A 22 4.87 -1.31 29.65
N ALA A 23 5.48 -1.66 30.79
CA ALA A 23 6.59 -0.90 31.36
C ALA A 23 7.79 -0.80 30.41
N PHE A 24 8.08 -1.87 29.67
CA PHE A 24 9.10 -1.86 28.63
C PHE A 24 8.75 -0.91 27.48
N THR A 25 7.50 -0.98 26.99
CA THR A 25 7.01 -0.12 25.91
C THR A 25 7.02 1.35 26.32
N GLU A 26 6.58 1.68 27.54
CA GLU A 26 6.64 3.03 28.08
C GLU A 26 8.08 3.56 28.16
N ALA A 27 9.02 2.74 28.64
CA ALA A 27 10.43 3.13 28.70
C ALA A 27 11.03 3.36 27.31
N VAL A 28 10.68 2.52 26.32
CA VAL A 28 11.09 2.71 24.92
C VAL A 28 10.48 3.98 24.34
N ASN A 29 9.20 4.24 24.60
CA ASN A 29 8.50 5.45 24.14
C ASN A 29 9.12 6.71 24.73
N ALA A 30 9.42 6.71 26.03
CA ALA A 30 10.09 7.82 26.69
C ALA A 30 11.48 8.08 26.08
N ALA A 31 12.28 7.03 25.86
CA ALA A 31 13.59 7.16 25.22
C ALA A 31 13.49 7.67 23.78
N HIS A 32 12.47 7.25 23.02
CA HIS A 32 12.22 7.77 21.68
C HIS A 32 11.80 9.25 21.70
N ALA A 33 10.93 9.65 22.63
CA ALA A 33 10.51 11.04 22.78
C ALA A 33 11.70 11.95 23.13
N GLU A 34 12.55 11.53 24.08
CA GLU A 34 13.78 12.26 24.44
C GLU A 34 14.75 12.35 23.24
N MET A 35 14.93 11.25 22.51
CA MET A 35 15.76 11.21 21.31
C MET A 35 15.29 12.21 20.24
N VAL A 36 13.97 12.35 20.06
CA VAL A 36 13.34 13.32 19.15
C VAL A 36 13.59 14.74 19.64
N ASP A 37 13.26 15.02 20.90
CA ASP A 37 13.33 16.36 21.49
C ASP A 37 14.74 16.96 21.41
N VAL A 38 15.76 16.16 21.78
CA VAL A 38 17.17 16.57 21.67
C VAL A 38 17.56 16.91 20.24
N ARG A 39 17.06 16.16 19.25
CA ARG A 39 17.40 16.40 17.84
C ARG A 39 16.67 17.62 17.30
N LEU A 40 15.40 17.79 17.61
CA LEU A 40 14.64 18.98 17.22
C LEU A 40 15.28 20.25 17.80
N THR A 41 15.67 20.21 19.08
CA THR A 41 16.40 21.30 19.72
C THR A 41 17.67 21.66 18.96
N ARG A 42 18.49 20.67 18.58
CA ARG A 42 19.72 20.90 17.80
C ARG A 42 19.45 21.44 16.39
N ILE A 43 18.38 20.98 15.74
CA ILE A 43 17.97 21.47 14.43
C ILE A 43 17.57 22.95 14.54
N ASP A 44 16.79 23.30 15.57
CA ASP A 44 16.36 24.68 15.83
C ASP A 44 17.55 25.60 16.15
N GLU A 45 18.49 25.14 16.98
CA GLU A 45 19.73 25.87 17.30
C GLU A 45 20.65 26.05 16.09
N ALA A 46 20.74 25.06 15.21
CA ALA A 46 21.57 25.12 14.00
C ALA A 46 21.03 26.15 12.99
N GLY A 47 19.72 26.34 12.91
CA GLY A 47 19.07 27.30 12.02
C GLY A 47 19.52 27.19 10.55
N ALA A 48 19.46 28.30 9.81
CA ALA A 48 19.73 28.31 8.36
C ALA A 48 21.20 28.06 7.95
N LYS A 49 22.15 28.16 8.89
CA LYS A 49 23.59 28.13 8.60
C LYS A 49 24.34 26.97 9.28
N GLY A 50 23.69 26.28 10.22
CA GLY A 50 24.26 25.14 10.94
C GLY A 50 24.01 23.79 10.26
N GLN A 51 24.64 22.76 10.82
CA GLN A 51 24.61 21.38 10.30
C GLN A 51 23.41 20.60 10.87
N TRP A 52 22.18 20.99 10.51
CA TRP A 52 20.95 20.34 10.99
C TRP A 52 20.60 19.04 10.24
N GLN A 53 21.17 18.84 9.04
CA GLN A 53 20.80 17.75 8.14
C GLN A 53 21.11 16.38 8.73
N ALA A 54 22.16 16.28 9.56
CA ALA A 54 22.53 15.02 10.21
C ALA A 54 21.45 14.57 11.21
N ASP A 55 20.97 15.48 12.07
CA ASP A 55 19.91 15.19 13.03
C ASP A 55 18.60 14.88 12.30
N MET A 56 18.26 15.64 11.24
CA MET A 56 17.08 15.37 10.43
C MET A 56 17.15 14.01 9.72
N THR A 57 18.32 13.63 9.19
CA THR A 57 18.51 12.32 8.53
C THR A 57 18.26 11.16 9.50
N VAL A 58 18.63 11.32 10.77
CA VAL A 58 18.35 10.30 11.79
C VAL A 58 16.84 10.21 12.06
N LEU A 59 16.15 11.34 12.17
CA LEU A 59 14.70 11.38 12.35
C LEU A 59 13.96 10.73 11.16
N GLU A 60 14.31 11.11 9.93
CA GLU A 60 13.74 10.55 8.68
C GLU A 60 13.87 9.02 8.61
N ARG A 61 14.99 8.45 9.09
CA ARG A 61 15.24 7.00 9.05
C ARG A 61 14.57 6.23 10.18
N ARG A 62 14.48 6.82 11.37
CA ARG A 62 13.94 6.17 12.57
C ARG A 62 12.42 6.27 12.64
N MET A 63 11.87 7.39 12.21
CA MET A 63 10.45 7.74 12.27
C MET A 63 10.00 8.30 10.91
N PRO A 64 10.00 7.47 9.85
CA PRO A 64 9.64 7.92 8.51
C PRO A 64 8.18 8.35 8.39
N GLN A 65 7.30 7.91 9.30
CA GLN A 65 5.90 8.34 9.31
C GLN A 65 5.75 9.79 9.77
N ASP A 66 6.59 10.24 10.70
CA ASP A 66 6.51 11.59 11.28
C ASP A 66 7.39 12.59 10.53
N PHE A 67 8.59 12.16 10.13
CA PHE A 67 9.61 13.03 9.55
C PHE A 67 9.96 12.70 8.10
N GLY A 68 9.34 11.67 7.51
CA GLY A 68 9.61 11.27 6.13
C GLY A 68 9.19 12.33 5.11
N ARG A 69 9.86 12.30 3.95
CA ARG A 69 9.52 13.18 2.83
C ARG A 69 8.34 12.61 2.06
N PHE A 70 7.17 13.20 2.25
CA PHE A 70 5.98 12.86 1.47
C PHE A 70 6.01 13.58 0.12
N GLN A 71 6.23 12.83 -0.97
CA GLN A 71 5.99 13.34 -2.33
C GLN A 71 4.58 12.94 -2.76
N ARG A 72 3.73 13.94 -3.00
CA ARG A 72 2.46 13.75 -3.68
C ARG A 72 2.74 13.63 -5.17
N VAL A 73 2.66 12.42 -5.71
CA VAL A 73 2.74 12.17 -7.15
C VAL A 73 1.32 12.11 -7.70
N GLU A 74 0.99 13.07 -8.55
CA GLU A 74 -0.26 13.04 -9.32
C GLU A 74 -0.05 12.16 -10.54
N VAL A 75 -0.70 10.99 -10.55
CA VAL A 75 -0.61 10.03 -11.66
C VAL A 75 -1.80 10.26 -12.59
N GLU A 76 -1.57 10.91 -13.72
CA GLU A 76 -2.54 10.93 -14.81
C GLU A 76 -2.61 9.53 -15.45
N SER A 77 -3.71 8.82 -15.21
CA SER A 77 -3.96 7.52 -15.86
C SER A 77 -4.32 7.75 -17.33
N LYS A 78 -3.34 7.60 -18.23
CA LYS A 78 -3.62 7.52 -19.68
C LYS A 78 -3.96 6.07 -20.03
N SER A 79 -5.24 5.78 -20.23
CA SER A 79 -5.68 4.49 -20.75
C SER A 79 -5.36 4.40 -22.25
N ILE A 80 -4.51 3.46 -22.64
CA ILE A 80 -4.25 3.13 -24.04
C ILE A 80 -5.09 1.88 -24.37
N SER A 81 -6.14 2.04 -25.18
CA SER A 81 -6.89 0.90 -25.71
C SER A 81 -6.21 0.38 -26.97
N ILE A 82 -5.76 -0.88 -26.95
CA ILE A 82 -5.21 -1.57 -28.13
C ILE A 82 -6.26 -2.57 -28.61
N SER A 83 -6.79 -2.36 -29.82
CA SER A 83 -7.69 -3.30 -30.47
C SER A 83 -6.89 -4.16 -31.44
N LEU A 84 -6.85 -5.47 -31.20
CA LEU A 84 -6.28 -6.46 -32.11
C LEU A 84 -7.42 -7.18 -32.83
N SER A 85 -7.48 -7.05 -34.15
CA SER A 85 -8.35 -7.85 -35.01
C SER A 85 -7.52 -8.94 -35.68
N ALA A 86 -7.86 -10.21 -35.44
CA ALA A 86 -7.30 -11.34 -36.15
C ALA A 86 -8.30 -11.85 -37.20
N GLN A 87 -7.85 -12.04 -38.43
CA GLN A 87 -8.61 -12.75 -39.45
C GLN A 87 -8.52 -14.25 -39.19
N LEU A 88 -9.65 -14.89 -38.87
CA LEU A 88 -9.71 -16.33 -38.73
C LEU A 88 -9.57 -17.00 -40.10
N PRO A 89 -8.82 -18.11 -40.20
CA PRO A 89 -8.76 -18.85 -41.45
C PRO A 89 -10.11 -19.54 -41.71
N PRO A 90 -10.46 -19.80 -42.99
CA PRO A 90 -11.82 -20.18 -43.38
C PRO A 90 -12.33 -21.47 -42.71
N GLU A 91 -11.44 -22.42 -42.43
CA GLU A 91 -11.77 -23.68 -41.75
C GLU A 91 -12.19 -23.49 -40.29
N ALA A 92 -11.63 -22.48 -39.62
CA ALA A 92 -11.99 -22.14 -38.25
C ALA A 92 -13.36 -21.47 -38.19
N VAL A 93 -13.70 -20.65 -39.21
CA VAL A 93 -15.03 -20.03 -39.34
C VAL A 93 -16.10 -21.11 -39.51
N GLN A 94 -15.86 -22.11 -40.35
CA GLN A 94 -16.82 -23.21 -40.56
C GLN A 94 -17.02 -24.04 -39.29
N SER A 95 -15.95 -24.32 -38.55
CA SER A 95 -16.04 -25.04 -37.27
C SER A 95 -16.84 -24.25 -36.23
N LEU A 96 -16.69 -22.93 -36.19
CA LEU A 96 -17.48 -22.06 -35.31
C LEU A 96 -18.95 -22.00 -35.72
N LEU A 97 -19.25 -21.96 -37.02
CA LEU A 97 -20.62 -22.01 -37.53
C LEU A 97 -21.30 -23.33 -37.16
N ASP A 98 -20.61 -24.46 -37.28
CA ASP A 98 -21.14 -25.77 -36.89
C ASP A 98 -21.41 -25.85 -35.37
N ILE A 99 -20.53 -25.28 -34.55
CA ILE A 99 -20.72 -25.20 -33.10
C ILE A 99 -21.91 -24.30 -32.75
N ALA A 100 -22.04 -23.14 -33.42
CA ALA A 100 -23.16 -22.22 -33.23
C ALA A 100 -24.50 -22.85 -33.64
N GLN A 101 -24.53 -23.59 -34.75
CA GLN A 101 -25.71 -24.29 -35.23
C GLN A 101 -26.14 -25.39 -34.24
N ARG A 102 -25.19 -26.19 -33.74
CA ARG A 102 -25.47 -27.20 -32.69
C ARG A 102 -25.97 -26.58 -31.38
N ALA A 103 -25.54 -25.36 -31.04
CA ALA A 103 -26.04 -24.64 -29.87
C ALA A 103 -27.46 -24.11 -30.08
N GLN A 104 -27.79 -23.62 -31.29
CA GLN A 104 -29.14 -23.20 -31.67
C GLN A 104 -30.13 -24.39 -31.69
N ASP A 105 -29.72 -25.53 -32.24
CA ASP A 105 -30.54 -26.74 -32.29
C ASP A 105 -30.83 -27.31 -30.88
N ARG A 106 -29.98 -26.98 -29.90
CA ARG A 106 -30.17 -27.29 -28.47
C ARG A 106 -30.93 -26.19 -27.70
N GLY A 107 -31.42 -25.16 -28.39
CA GLY A 107 -32.23 -24.07 -27.81
C GLY A 107 -31.43 -23.07 -26.96
N ALA A 108 -30.09 -23.05 -27.04
CA ALA A 108 -29.29 -22.12 -26.27
C ALA A 108 -29.38 -20.71 -26.89
N LYS A 109 -30.00 -19.76 -26.17
CA LYS A 109 -29.98 -18.33 -26.54
C LYS A 109 -28.59 -17.77 -26.31
N PHE A 110 -27.93 -17.35 -27.39
CA PHE A 110 -26.69 -16.61 -27.33
C PHE A 110 -26.98 -15.20 -26.79
N LEU A 111 -26.57 -14.90 -25.57
CA LEU A 111 -26.60 -13.54 -25.04
C LEU A 111 -25.30 -12.84 -25.47
N PRO A 112 -25.36 -11.64 -26.07
CA PRO A 112 -24.15 -10.89 -26.36
C PRO A 112 -23.44 -10.51 -25.06
N PRO A 113 -22.10 -10.37 -25.08
CA PRO A 113 -21.33 -10.03 -23.89
C PRO A 113 -21.80 -8.67 -23.35
N GLY A 114 -22.35 -8.67 -22.13
CA GLY A 114 -22.84 -7.47 -21.42
C GLY A 114 -24.35 -7.41 -21.15
N ALA A 115 -25.15 -8.41 -21.56
CA ALA A 115 -26.55 -8.49 -21.13
C ALA A 115 -26.66 -9.28 -19.81
N GLU A 116 -27.07 -8.62 -18.72
CA GLU A 116 -27.42 -9.29 -17.46
C GLU A 116 -28.74 -10.07 -17.64
N SER A 117 -28.79 -11.28 -17.10
CA SER A 117 -30.03 -12.08 -17.02
C SER A 117 -30.99 -11.47 -15.99
N PRO A 118 -32.32 -11.52 -16.21
CA PRO A 118 -33.30 -11.08 -15.22
C PRO A 118 -33.29 -11.97 -13.97
#